data_AF-A0A845ZQR4-F1
#
_entry.id   AF-A0A845ZQR4-F1
#
_cell.length_a   1.000
_cell.length_b   1.000
_cell.length_c   1.000
_cell.angle_alpha   90.00
_cell.angle_beta   90.00
_cell.angle_gamma   90.00
#
_symmetry.space_group_name_H-M   'P 1'
#
loop_
_entity.id
_entity.type
_entity.pdbx_description
1 polymer ?
#
loop_
_entity_poly.entity_id
_entity_poly.type
_entity_poly.pdbx_seq_one_letter_code
_entity_poly.pdbx_strand_id
1 'polypeptide(L)'
;MFGIKRELKVNNSEANWLSQCAGFSRFVYNYGLGIMKSSWEFEDIRASDSKRLNTIKKVFTNVTKKNPDFAWCNKYPARIYQNAFRNLA
;
A
#
# COMPACT_ATOMS: atom_id res chain seq x y z
N MET A 1 6.92 -30.62 -28.41
CA MET A 1 5.85 -30.07 -27.54
C MET A 1 6.52 -29.19 -26.50
N PHE A 2 6.46 -27.87 -26.65
CA PHE A 2 7.08 -26.94 -25.69
C PHE A 2 6.31 -27.03 -24.36
N GLY A 3 7.01 -27.43 -23.30
CA GLY A 3 6.41 -27.54 -21.97
C GLY A 3 5.90 -26.19 -21.50
N ILE A 4 4.60 -26.10 -21.21
CA ILE A 4 3.97 -24.91 -20.65
C ILE A 4 4.65 -24.63 -19.30
N LYS A 5 5.38 -23.50 -19.21
CA LYS A 5 5.92 -23.03 -17.93
C LYS A 5 4.74 -22.65 -17.04
N ARG A 6 4.49 -23.45 -15.99
CA ARG A 6 3.40 -23.25 -15.02
C ARG A 6 3.72 -22.19 -13.97
N GLU A 7 4.99 -21.81 -13.84
CA GLU A 7 5.45 -20.86 -12.83
C GLU A 7 6.31 -19.78 -13.47
N LEU A 8 6.20 -18.56 -12.94
CA LEU A 8 7.03 -17.44 -13.33
C LEU A 8 8.45 -17.66 -12.78
N LYS A 9 9.37 -18.09 -13.65
CA LYS A 9 10.79 -18.18 -13.31
C LYS A 9 11.43 -16.79 -13.44
N VAL A 10 11.82 -16.23 -12.31
CA VAL A 10 12.52 -14.95 -12.20
C VAL A 10 14.00 -15.16 -11.86
N ASN A 11 14.84 -14.17 -12.18
CA ASN A 11 16.23 -14.12 -11.70
C ASN A 11 16.31 -13.56 -10.26
N ASN A 12 17.50 -13.60 -9.65
CA ASN A 12 17.70 -13.14 -8.27
C ASN A 12 17.36 -11.65 -8.06
N SER A 13 17.64 -10.80 -9.05
CA SER A 13 17.33 -9.37 -8.98
C SER A 13 15.82 -9.12 -8.99
N GLU A 14 15.11 -9.79 -9.90
CA GLU A 14 13.65 -9.76 -10.01
C GLU A 14 12.97 -10.33 -8.76
N ALA A 15 13.47 -11.45 -8.23
CA ALA A 15 12.95 -12.05 -7.00
C ALA A 15 13.08 -11.08 -5.81
N ASN A 16 14.24 -10.44 -5.67
CA ASN A 16 14.47 -9.42 -4.64
C ASN A 16 13.55 -8.21 -4.81
N TRP A 17 13.36 -7.74 -6.05
CA TRP A 17 12.44 -6.65 -6.34
C TRP A 17 10.99 -6.98 -5.98
N LEU A 18 10.53 -8.19 -6.30
CA LEU A 18 9.18 -8.66 -5.96
C LEU A 18 8.99 -8.78 -4.44
N SER A 19 10.01 -9.24 -3.71
CA SER A 19 9.99 -9.28 -2.25
C SER A 19 9.86 -7.87 -1.64
N GLN A 20 10.61 -6.90 -2.16
CA GLN A 20 10.48 -5.49 -1.76
C GLN A 20 9.09 -4.93 -2.06
N CYS A 21 8.51 -5.26 -3.22
CA CYS A 21 7.14 -4.90 -3.58
C CYS A 21 6.10 -5.47 -2.59
N ALA A 22 6.28 -6.73 -2.18
CA ALA A 22 5.43 -7.35 -1.16
C ALA A 22 5.58 -6.67 0.21
N GLY A 23 6.82 -6.33 0.60
CA GLY A 23 7.11 -5.55 1.80
C GLY A 23 6.44 -4.18 1.77
N PHE A 24 6.51 -3.47 0.65
CA PHE A 24 5.83 -2.18 0.46
C PHE A 24 4.31 -2.31 0.57
N SER A 25 3.71 -3.34 -0.05
CA SER A 25 2.27 -3.61 0.09
C SER A 25 1.86 -3.77 1.55
N ARG A 26 2.61 -4.57 2.31
CA ARG A 26 2.37 -4.80 3.75
C ARG A 26 2.52 -3.52 4.57
N PHE A 27 3.55 -2.72 4.29
CA PHE A 27 3.75 -1.42 4.93
C PHE A 27 2.55 -0.51 4.72
N VAL A 28 2.07 -0.35 3.49
CA VAL A 28 0.93 0.52 3.17
C VAL A 28 -0.36 0.02 3.83
N TYR A 29 -0.60 -1.29 3.84
CA TYR A 29 -1.76 -1.88 4.51
C TYR A 29 -1.74 -1.54 6.01
N ASN A 30 -0.62 -1.76 6.69
CA ASN A 30 -0.47 -1.46 8.11
C ASN A 30 -0.57 0.05 8.42
N TYR A 31 0.02 0.88 7.56
CA TYR A 31 -0.11 2.34 7.64
C TYR A 31 -1.58 2.77 7.59
N GLY A 32 -2.33 2.25 6.60
CA GLY A 32 -3.75 2.56 6.45
C GLY A 32 -4.59 2.03 7.60
N LEU A 33 -4.36 0.79 8.02
CA LEU A 33 -5.07 0.14 9.13
C LEU A 33 -4.87 0.89 10.45
N GLY A 34 -3.64 1.32 10.74
CA GLY A 34 -3.31 2.08 11.94
C GLY A 34 -4.10 3.39 12.02
N ILE A 35 -4.05 4.18 10.96
CA ILE A 35 -4.77 5.47 10.90
C ILE A 35 -6.29 5.24 10.93
N MET A 36 -6.79 4.21 10.22
CA MET A 36 -8.22 3.88 10.23
C MET A 36 -8.70 3.63 11.65
N LYS A 37 -8.02 2.74 12.39
CA LYS A 37 -8.34 2.42 13.79
C LYS A 37 -8.28 3.65 14.68
N SER A 38 -7.21 4.44 14.60
CA SER A 38 -7.09 5.67 15.40
C SER A 38 -8.17 6.68 15.07
N SER A 39 -8.68 6.71 13.83
CA SER A 39 -9.72 7.64 13.41
C SER A 39 -11.13 7.30 13.88
N TRP A 40 -11.34 6.10 14.44
CA TRP A 40 -12.60 5.71 15.06
C TRP A 40 -12.80 6.37 16.42
N GLU A 41 -11.71 6.71 17.11
CA GLU A 41 -11.72 7.36 18.42
C GLU A 41 -12.01 8.88 18.35
N PHE A 42 -12.25 9.43 17.15
CA PHE A 42 -12.51 10.85 16.96
C PHE A 42 -13.97 11.19 17.26
N GLU A 43 -14.22 11.76 18.45
CA GLU A 43 -15.57 12.05 18.98
C GLU A 43 -16.44 12.91 18.04
N ASP A 44 -15.85 13.92 17.39
CA ASP A 44 -16.58 14.87 16.52
C ASP A 44 -16.67 14.43 15.04
N ILE A 45 -16.10 13.28 14.67
CA ILE A 45 -16.05 12.85 13.28
C ILE A 45 -16.91 11.61 13.07
N ARG A 46 -18.17 11.82 12.66
CA ARG A 46 -19.06 10.77 12.17
C ARG A 46 -18.85 10.54 10.67
N ALA A 47 -17.85 9.75 10.32
CA ALA A 47 -17.57 9.35 8.94
C ALA A 47 -17.63 7.82 8.79
N SER A 48 -18.14 7.36 7.65
CA SER A 48 -18.06 5.95 7.28
C SER A 48 -16.62 5.54 7.00
N ASP A 49 -16.32 4.24 7.12
CA ASP A 49 -15.00 3.69 6.81
C ASP A 49 -14.58 4.03 5.37
N SER A 50 -15.50 4.02 4.40
CA SER A 50 -15.19 4.42 3.02
C SER A 50 -14.72 5.88 2.93
N LYS A 51 -15.32 6.81 3.69
CA LYS A 51 -14.88 8.21 3.74
C LYS A 51 -13.51 8.33 4.41
N ARG A 52 -13.29 7.61 5.52
CA ARG A 52 -12.00 7.57 6.23
C ARG A 52 -10.89 7.06 5.33
N LEU A 53 -11.11 5.93 4.67
CA LEU A 53 -10.16 5.33 3.74
C LEU A 53 -9.82 6.25 2.56
N ASN A 54 -10.81 6.97 2.01
CA ASN A 54 -10.57 7.95 0.96
C ASN A 54 -9.69 9.11 1.44
N THR A 55 -9.89 9.58 2.67
CA THR A 55 -9.01 10.59 3.28
C THR A 55 -7.61 10.03 3.51
N ILE A 56 -7.47 8.82 4.04
CA ILE A 56 -6.17 8.15 4.25
C ILE A 56 -5.41 8.03 2.92
N LYS A 57 -6.07 7.62 1.83
CA LYS A 57 -5.47 7.57 0.48
C LYS A 57 -4.93 8.93 0.03
N LYS A 58 -5.68 10.00 0.27
CA LYS A 58 -5.28 11.38 -0.06
C LYS A 58 -4.07 11.82 0.75
N VAL A 59 -4.09 11.58 2.08
CA VAL A 59 -2.96 11.89 2.97
C VAL A 59 -1.72 11.13 2.53
N PHE A 60 -1.83 9.83 2.27
CA PHE A 60 -0.70 9.03 1.81
C PHE A 60 -0.08 9.58 0.52
N THR A 61 -0.91 9.92 -0.46
CA THR A 61 -0.45 10.37 -1.79
C THR A 61 0.12 11.79 -1.77
N ASN A 62 -0.53 12.70 -1.06
CA ASN A 62 -0.20 14.14 -1.12
C ASN A 62 0.73 14.61 -0.01
N VAL A 63 0.80 13.88 1.11
CA VAL A 63 1.59 14.26 2.29
C VAL A 63 2.67 13.22 2.53
N THR A 64 2.28 11.99 2.89
CA THR A 64 3.24 10.96 3.34
C THR A 64 4.29 10.66 2.30
N LYS A 65 3.90 10.36 1.06
CA LYS A 65 4.85 10.07 -0.03
C LYS A 65 5.74 11.25 -0.44
N LYS A 66 5.36 12.48 -0.08
CA LYS A 66 6.14 13.69 -0.38
C LYS A 66 7.10 14.07 0.75
N ASN A 67 6.92 13.52 1.94
CA ASN A 67 7.86 13.70 3.05
C ASN A 67 9.20 13.03 2.68
N PRO A 68 10.36 13.71 2.85
CA PRO A 68 11.69 13.15 2.62
C PRO A 68 11.93 11.78 3.28
N ASP A 69 11.44 11.58 4.50
CA ASP A 69 11.59 10.33 5.26
C ASP A 69 10.89 9.14 4.59
N PHE A 70 9.89 9.42 3.77
CA PHE A 70 9.08 8.43 3.05
C PHE A 70 9.29 8.50 1.54
N ALA A 71 10.31 9.22 1.05
CA ALA A 71 10.60 9.35 -0.38
C ALA A 71 10.82 7.99 -1.05
N TRP A 72 11.28 6.98 -0.31
CA TRP A 72 11.44 5.61 -0.76
C TRP A 72 10.12 4.96 -1.25
N CYS A 73 8.95 5.41 -0.78
CA CYS A 73 7.65 4.95 -1.26
C CYS A 73 7.42 5.22 -2.75
N ASN A 74 8.14 6.20 -3.32
CA ASN A 74 8.03 6.54 -4.74
C ASN A 74 8.79 5.58 -5.66
N LYS A 75 9.63 4.69 -5.10
CA LYS A 75 10.38 3.69 -5.88
C LYS A 75 9.46 2.60 -6.44
N TYR A 76 8.34 2.31 -5.77
CA TYR A 76 7.48 1.19 -6.10
C TYR A 76 6.24 1.59 -6.94
N PRO A 77 5.71 0.67 -7.77
CA PRO A 77 4.55 0.94 -8.61
C PRO A 77 3.29 1.38 -7.83
N ALA A 78 2.57 2.34 -8.40
CA ALA A 78 1.40 2.91 -7.73
C ALA A 78 0.26 1.92 -7.47
N ARG A 79 0.12 0.92 -8.34
CA ARG A 79 -0.87 -0.17 -8.18
C ARG A 79 -0.71 -0.93 -6.87
N ILE A 80 0.50 -1.01 -6.31
CA ILE A 80 0.74 -1.75 -5.06
C ILE A 80 0.02 -1.05 -3.91
N TYR A 81 0.27 0.24 -3.69
CA TYR A 81 -0.36 0.96 -2.58
C TYR A 81 -1.87 1.13 -2.80
N GLN A 82 -2.31 1.29 -4.05
CA GLN A 82 -3.74 1.36 -4.40
C GLN A 82 -4.47 0.05 -4.03
N ASN A 83 -3.88 -1.10 -4.37
CA ASN A 83 -4.43 -2.40 -4.01
C ASN A 83 -4.34 -2.67 -2.50
N ALA A 84 -3.26 -2.29 -1.84
CA ALA A 84 -3.13 -2.40 -0.39
C ALA A 84 -4.26 -1.65 0.34
N PHE A 85 -4.57 -0.41 -0.09
CA PHE A 85 -5.73 0.32 0.44
C PHE A 85 -7.07 -0.29 0.03
N ARG A 86 -7.18 -0.91 -1.15
CA ARG A 86 -8.40 -1.61 -1.57
C ARG A 86 -8.69 -2.82 -0.68
N ASN A 87 -7.66 -3.49 -0.18
CA ASN A 87 -7.80 -4.63 0.74
C ASN A 87 -8.23 -4.22 2.17
N LEU A 88 -8.29 -2.91 2.46
CA LEU A 88 -8.86 -2.37 3.70
C LEU A 88 -10.35 -1.99 3.57
N ALA A 89 -10.89 -2.01 2.34
CA ALA A 89 -12.26 -1.60 2.04
C ALA A 89 -13.24 -2.77 2.16
#